data_AF-A0A0A8WSB4-F1
#
_entry.id   AF-A0A0A8WSB4-F1
#
_cell.length_a   1.000
_cell.length_b   1.000
_cell.length_c   1.000
_cell.angle_alpha   90.00
_cell.angle_beta   90.00
_cell.angle_gamma   90.00
#
_symmetry.space_group_name_H-M   'P 1'
#
loop_
_entity.id
_entity.type
_entity.pdbx_description
1 polymer ?
#
loop_
_entity_poly.entity_id
_entity_poly.type
_entity_poly.pdbx_seq_one_letter_code
_entity_poly.pdbx_strand_id
1 'polypeptide(L)'
;MDGPVLQFVTGIVTGMFVLAIKLAAPVMVALMAATVVLGIMARIFPQMNVFIISMPLNIGVGFLILGSSLLVFMHTLEGAFGQLTRQIKVLFKVLG
;
A
#
# COMPACT_ATOMS: atom_id res chain seq x y z
N MET A 1 35.02 -7.72 0.22
CA MET A 1 34.58 -6.66 1.14
C MET A 1 33.06 -6.44 1.00
N ASP A 2 32.26 -7.51 0.89
CA ASP A 2 30.94 -7.38 0.22
C ASP A 2 29.74 -7.90 1.02
N GLY A 3 29.94 -8.51 2.19
CA GLY A 3 28.86 -9.08 3.01
C GLY A 3 27.99 -8.07 3.76
N PRO A 4 28.57 -7.07 4.48
CA PRO A 4 27.79 -6.16 5.32
C PRO A 4 26.93 -5.16 4.52
N VAL A 5 27.45 -4.69 3.38
CA VAL A 5 26.74 -3.71 2.52
C VAL A 5 25.55 -4.37 1.82
N LEU A 6 25.71 -5.60 1.34
CA LEU A 6 24.61 -6.38 0.76
C LEU A 6 23.48 -6.63 1.77
N GLN A 7 23.79 -6.96 3.01
CA GLN A 7 22.79 -7.11 4.08
C GLN A 7 22.09 -5.78 4.41
N PHE A 8 22.82 -4.67 4.38
CA PHE A 8 22.24 -3.35 4.61
C PHE A 8 21.27 -2.93 3.50
N VAL A 9 21.68 -3.07 2.23
CA VAL A 9 20.83 -2.73 1.08
C VAL A 9 19.59 -3.62 1.03
N THR A 10 19.74 -4.93 1.22
CA THR A 10 18.60 -5.86 1.27
C THR A 10 17.64 -5.52 2.42
N GLY A 11 18.14 -5.17 3.60
CA GLY A 11 17.33 -4.71 4.72
C GLY A 11 16.50 -3.45 4.41
N ILE A 12 17.09 -2.47 3.72
CA ILE A 12 16.38 -1.26 3.27
C ILE A 12 15.29 -1.62 2.26
N VAL A 13 15.62 -2.43 1.25
CA VAL A 13 14.66 -2.86 0.21
C VAL A 13 13.48 -3.60 0.81
N THR A 14 13.71 -4.55 1.72
CA THR A 14 12.64 -5.26 2.43
C THR A 14 11.78 -4.30 3.25
N GLY A 15 12.39 -3.34 3.95
CA GLY A 15 11.67 -2.31 4.70
C GLY A 15 10.73 -1.47 3.81
N MET A 16 11.24 -1.01 2.66
CA MET A 16 10.44 -0.23 1.70
C MET A 16 9.29 -1.06 1.11
N PHE A 17 9.53 -2.33 0.79
CA PHE A 17 8.50 -3.21 0.24
C PHE A 17 7.35 -3.45 1.22
N VAL A 18 7.67 -3.72 2.49
CA VAL A 18 6.66 -3.87 3.55
C VAL A 18 5.89 -2.56 3.77
N LEU A 19 6.58 -1.42 3.73
CA LEU A 19 5.95 -0.11 3.89
C LEU A 19 4.97 0.18 2.74
N ALA A 20 5.37 -0.09 1.49
CA ALA A 20 4.52 0.06 0.32
C ALA A 20 3.26 -0.82 0.40
N ILE A 21 3.41 -2.09 0.80
CA ILE A 21 2.26 -3.00 0.99
C ILE A 21 1.34 -2.49 2.10
N LYS A 22 1.89 -2.05 3.25
CA LYS A 22 1.08 -1.49 4.34
C LYS A 22 0.27 -0.27 3.91
N LEU A 23 0.86 0.60 3.09
CA LEU A 23 0.17 1.77 2.55
C LEU A 23 -0.91 1.39 1.54
N ALA A 24 -0.67 0.38 0.70
CA ALA A 24 -1.63 -0.10 -0.29
C ALA A 24 -2.74 -0.99 0.30
N ALA A 25 -2.49 -1.65 1.43
CA ALA A 25 -3.38 -2.64 2.06
C ALA A 25 -4.83 -2.15 2.25
N PRO A 26 -5.12 -0.99 2.87
CA PRO A 26 -6.51 -0.57 3.10
C PRO A 26 -7.29 -0.36 1.80
N VAL A 27 -6.67 0.23 0.78
CA VAL A 27 -7.28 0.43 -0.54
C VAL A 27 -7.47 -0.90 -1.25
N MET A 28 -6.45 -1.77 -1.20
CA MET A 28 -6.48 -3.08 -1.85
C MET A 28 -7.58 -3.98 -1.29
N VAL A 29 -7.73 -4.04 0.04
CA VAL A 29 -8.77 -4.83 0.71
C VAL A 29 -10.16 -4.32 0.34
N ALA A 30 -10.35 -3.00 0.32
CA ALA A 30 -11.65 -2.42 -0.01
C ALA A 30 -12.06 -2.65 -1.47
N LEU A 31 -11.13 -2.46 -2.41
CA LEU A 31 -11.38 -2.74 -3.82
C LEU A 31 -11.62 -4.24 -4.06
N MET A 32 -10.88 -5.11 -3.36
CA MET A 32 -11.10 -6.56 -3.42
C MET A 32 -12.48 -6.95 -2.87
N ALA A 33 -12.93 -6.34 -1.77
CA ALA A 33 -14.28 -6.54 -1.28
C ALA A 33 -15.35 -6.05 -2.28
N ALA A 34 -15.14 -4.88 -2.88
CA ALA A 34 -16.03 -4.33 -3.90
C ALA A 34 -16.15 -5.25 -5.12
N THR A 35 -15.04 -5.80 -5.62
CA THR A 35 -15.06 -6.73 -6.76
C THR A 35 -15.74 -8.06 -6.42
N VAL A 36 -15.61 -8.56 -5.19
CA VAL A 36 -16.36 -9.74 -4.71
C VAL A 36 -17.86 -9.45 -4.69
N VAL A 37 -18.28 -8.32 -4.13
CA VAL A 37 -19.70 -7.90 -4.10
C VAL A 37 -20.27 -7.78 -5.51
N LEU A 38 -19.53 -7.12 -6.42
CA LEU A 38 -19.93 -7.00 -7.83
C LEU A 38 -20.00 -8.35 -8.53
N GLY A 39 -19.07 -9.27 -8.24
CA GLY A 39 -19.07 -10.63 -8.78
C GLY A 39 -20.28 -11.45 -8.32
N ILE A 40 -20.72 -11.26 -7.07
CA ILE A 40 -21.96 -11.86 -6.56
C ILE A 40 -23.18 -11.23 -7.27
N MET A 41 -23.22 -9.90 -7.39
CA MET A 41 -24.29 -9.18 -8.08
C MET A 41 -24.43 -9.59 -9.55
N ALA A 42 -23.32 -9.89 -10.21
CA ALA A 42 -23.32 -10.38 -11.60
C ALA A 42 -24.05 -11.73 -11.76
N ARG A 43 -24.13 -12.55 -10.71
CA ARG A 43 -24.91 -13.80 -10.72
C ARG A 43 -26.39 -13.55 -10.40
N ILE A 44 -26.71 -12.57 -9.56
CA ILE A 44 -28.09 -12.27 -9.13
C ILE A 44 -28.86 -11.53 -10.23
N PHE A 45 -28.22 -10.58 -10.91
CA PHE A 45 -28.84 -9.77 -11.97
C PHE A 45 -28.10 -9.96 -13.30
N PRO A 46 -28.33 -11.06 -14.02
CA PRO A 46 -27.57 -11.44 -15.22
C PRO A 46 -27.79 -10.50 -16.42
N GLN A 47 -28.81 -9.65 -16.37
CA GLN A 47 -29.14 -8.67 -17.41
C GLN A 47 -28.61 -7.26 -17.10
N MET A 48 -28.26 -6.97 -15.84
CA MET A 48 -27.66 -5.68 -15.51
C MET A 48 -26.28 -5.61 -16.16
N ASN A 49 -25.98 -4.53 -16.86
CA ASN A 49 -24.64 -4.28 -17.38
C ASN A 49 -23.71 -3.97 -16.19
N VAL A 50 -23.23 -5.01 -15.52
CA VAL A 50 -22.35 -4.91 -14.35
C VAL A 50 -21.11 -4.08 -14.66
N PHE A 51 -20.66 -4.04 -15.92
CA PHE A 51 -19.57 -3.16 -16.34
C PHE A 51 -19.89 -1.68 -16.14
N ILE A 52 -21.11 -1.23 -16.47
CA ILE A 52 -21.54 0.17 -16.29
C ILE A 52 -21.57 0.57 -14.82
N ILE A 53 -21.86 -0.35 -13.91
CA ILE A 53 -21.99 -0.06 -12.47
C ILE A 53 -20.64 -0.22 -11.76
N SER A 54 -19.82 -1.17 -12.20
CA SER A 54 -18.51 -1.45 -11.61
C SER A 54 -17.55 -0.27 -11.69
N MET A 55 -17.55 0.48 -12.80
CA MET A 55 -16.71 1.66 -13.00
C MET A 55 -16.99 2.77 -11.97
N PRO A 56 -18.21 3.34 -11.89
CA PRO A 56 -18.53 4.36 -10.89
C PRO A 56 -18.43 3.85 -9.46
N LEU A 57 -18.76 2.58 -9.19
CA LEU A 57 -18.61 2.01 -7.86
C LEU A 57 -17.13 1.91 -7.44
N ASN A 58 -16.27 1.37 -8.29
CA ASN A 58 -14.84 1.24 -8.00
C ASN A 58 -14.18 2.60 -7.82
N ILE A 59 -14.53 3.59 -8.64
CA ILE A 59 -14.02 4.97 -8.50
C ILE A 59 -14.51 5.59 -7.19
N GLY A 60 -15.81 5.49 -6.88
CA GLY A 60 -16.39 6.05 -5.65
C GLY A 60 -15.83 5.42 -4.38
N VAL A 61 -15.79 4.09 -4.32
CA VAL A 61 -15.19 3.35 -3.19
C VAL A 61 -13.70 3.64 -3.10
N GLY A 62 -12.99 3.65 -4.23
CA GLY A 62 -11.57 3.99 -4.28
C GLY A 62 -11.28 5.36 -3.68
N PHE A 63 -12.03 6.40 -4.08
CA PHE A 63 -11.85 7.75 -3.55
C PHE A 63 -12.18 7.86 -2.06
N LEU A 64 -13.26 7.23 -1.60
CA LEU A 64 -13.62 7.23 -0.18
C LEU A 64 -12.54 6.57 0.69
N ILE A 65 -12.04 5.42 0.24
CA ILE A 65 -11.01 4.68 0.97
C ILE A 65 -9.67 5.42 0.91
N LEU A 66 -9.32 6.01 -0.23
CA LEU A 66 -8.12 6.84 -0.36
C LEU A 66 -8.15 8.01 0.60
N GLY A 67 -9.28 8.74 0.68
CA GLY A 67 -9.48 9.84 1.62
C GLY A 67 -9.36 9.42 3.08
N SER A 68 -9.89 8.24 3.44
CA SER A 68 -9.70 7.67 4.78
C SER A 68 -8.25 7.24 5.04
N SER A 69 -7.59 6.64 4.04
CA SER A 69 -6.22 6.15 4.15
C SER A 69 -5.19 7.28 4.30
N LEU A 70 -5.52 8.51 3.90
CA LEU A 70 -4.64 9.67 4.07
C LEU A 70 -4.22 9.86 5.55
N LEU A 71 -5.11 9.58 6.50
CA LEU A 71 -4.81 9.63 7.93
C LEU A 71 -3.72 8.61 8.33
N VAL A 72 -3.82 7.40 7.79
CA VAL A 72 -2.84 6.32 8.01
C VAL A 72 -1.53 6.63 7.29
N PHE A 73 -1.62 7.28 6.12
CA PHE A 73 -0.47 7.69 5.31
C PHE A 73 0.41 8.69 6.07
N MET A 74 -0.18 9.69 6.73
CA MET A 74 0.54 10.67 7.55
C MET A 74 1.30 9.99 8.70
N HIS A 75 0.64 9.11 9.45
CA HIS A 75 1.27 8.40 10.56
C HIS A 75 2.42 7.49 10.10
N THR A 76 2.26 6.85 8.95
CA THR A 76 3.29 5.94 8.39
C THR A 76 4.48 6.73 7.84
N LEU A 77 4.25 7.89 7.23
CA LEU A 77 5.30 8.77 6.70
C LEU A 77 6.24 9.27 7.80
N GLU A 78 5.70 9.72 8.94
CA GLU A 78 6.52 10.16 10.07
C GLU A 78 7.45 9.05 10.55
N GLY A 79 6.94 7.82 10.65
CA GLY A 79 7.74 6.64 10.98
C GLY A 79 8.83 6.34 9.94
N ALA A 80 8.51 6.47 8.66
CA ALA A 80 9.45 6.22 7.57
C ALA A 80 10.60 7.25 7.54
N PHE A 81 10.29 8.54 7.70
CA PHE A 81 11.31 9.60 7.79
C PHE A 81 12.22 9.41 9.00
N GLY A 82 11.67 9.05 10.17
CA GLY A 82 12.47 8.74 11.35
C GLY A 82 13.43 7.57 11.15
N GLN A 83 13.01 6.54 10.41
CA GLN A 83 13.87 5.41 10.05
C GLN A 83 14.97 5.82 9.06
N LEU A 84 14.67 6.63 8.04
CA LEU A 84 15.65 7.12 7.08
C LEU A 84 16.77 7.91 7.77
N THR A 85 16.43 8.82 8.70
CA THR A 85 17.44 9.58 9.46
C THR A 85 18.33 8.66 10.30
N ARG A 86 17.78 7.57 10.84
CA ARG A 86 18.56 6.57 11.59
C ARG A 86 19.48 5.75 10.67
N GLN A 87 18.97 5.32 9.52
CA GLN A 87 19.74 4.56 8.53
C GLN A 87 20.93 5.36 8.00
N ILE A 88 20.76 6.65 7.72
CA ILE A 88 21.85 7.55 7.29
C ILE A 88 22.94 7.64 8.37
N LYS A 89 22.56 7.83 9.65
CA LYS A 89 23.54 7.87 10.76
C LYS A 89 24.31 6.55 10.91
N VAL A 90 23.64 5.42 10.73
CA VAL A 90 24.27 4.09 10.80
C VAL A 90 25.24 3.89 9.63
N LEU A 91 24.87 4.30 8.42
CA LEU A 91 25.72 4.21 7.25
C LEU A 91 27.01 5.02 7.44
N PHE A 92 26.91 6.26 7.91
CA PHE A 92 28.09 7.09 8.22
C PHE A 92 29.00 6.48 9.29
N LYS A 93 28.44 5.78 10.28
CA LYS A 93 29.21 5.09 11.33
C LYS A 93 29.88 3.80 10.86
N VAL A 94 29.35 3.15 9.84
CA VAL A 94 29.91 1.90 9.29
C VAL A 94 30.97 2.19 8.22
N LEU A 95 30.88 3.34 7.56
CA LEU A 95 31.74 3.72 6.45
C LEU A 95 32.92 4.63 6.87
N GLY A 96 32.80 5.32 8.02
CA GLY A 96 33.89 6.03 8.68
C GLY A 96 34.50 5.20 9.81
#